data_AF-A0A5Z9CW46-F1
#
_entry.id   AF-A0A5Z9CW46-F1
#
_cell.length_a   1.000
_cell.length_b   1.000
_cell.length_c   1.000
_cell.angle_alpha   90.00
_cell.angle_beta   90.00
_cell.angle_gamma   90.00
#
_symmetry.space_group_name_H-M   'P 1'
#
loop_
_entity.id
_entity.type
_entity.pdbx_description
1 polymer ?
#
loop_
_entity_poly.entity_id
_entity_poly.type
_entity_poly.pdbx_seq_one_letter_code
_entity_poly.pdbx_strand_id
1 'polypeptide(L)'
;MSASLAILTIGVVPMSEVLPLLTEYIDEQHITHHSLLGKMSREDVMADYAVEPGDDPLLTLLNDNQIAHVSRQKVERDLQSVVEVLDNQGYDVIILMSTAAIKSMAARNSILLEPLRIIPPLVASIVDGHQVGVIVPVAELLAAQEKKWQVLQMPPVYSLANPVHGSEQQLIDA
;
A
#
# COMPACT_ATOMS: atom_id res chain seq x y z
N MET A 1 4.15 27.23 -6.96
CA MET A 1 4.90 26.42 -5.99
C MET A 1 4.56 24.98 -6.30
N SER A 2 5.55 24.14 -6.56
CA SER A 2 5.32 22.70 -6.77
C SER A 2 5.27 22.08 -5.38
N ALA A 3 4.19 21.36 -5.05
CA ALA A 3 4.02 20.77 -3.73
C ALA A 3 5.04 19.62 -3.56
N SER A 4 5.65 19.54 -2.38
CA SER A 4 6.55 18.45 -2.01
C SER A 4 5.76 17.20 -1.58
N LEU A 5 6.14 16.05 -2.12
CA LEU A 5 5.46 14.77 -1.92
C LEU A 5 6.42 13.73 -1.34
N ALA A 6 6.07 13.16 -0.19
CA ALA A 6 6.70 11.96 0.33
C ALA A 6 5.80 10.73 0.08
N ILE A 7 6.34 9.73 -0.61
CA ILE A 7 5.71 8.43 -0.81
C ILE A 7 6.21 7.48 0.27
N LEU A 8 5.29 6.95 1.07
CA LEU A 8 5.60 5.99 2.14
C LEU A 8 5.04 4.61 1.79
N THR A 9 5.89 3.59 1.77
CA THR A 9 5.50 2.18 1.58
C THR A 9 5.96 1.32 2.75
N ILE A 10 5.32 0.15 2.95
CA ILE A 10 5.74 -0.83 3.95
C ILE A 10 6.88 -1.68 3.38
N GLY A 11 6.57 -2.44 2.32
CA GLY A 11 7.53 -3.25 1.58
C GLY A 11 8.06 -2.55 0.34
N VAL A 12 8.55 -3.37 -0.59
CA VAL A 12 9.01 -2.91 -1.90
C VAL A 12 7.83 -2.70 -2.85
N VAL A 13 7.95 -1.66 -3.67
CA VAL A 13 7.01 -1.28 -4.72
C VAL A 13 7.84 -0.92 -5.95
N PRO A 14 7.44 -1.33 -7.17
CA PRO A 14 8.16 -1.00 -8.39
C PRO A 14 8.00 0.49 -8.73
N MET A 15 8.83 1.35 -8.13
CA MET A 15 8.74 2.80 -8.31
C MET A 15 8.95 3.25 -9.76
N SER A 16 9.64 2.46 -10.59
CA SER A 16 9.76 2.72 -12.03
C SER A 16 8.42 2.76 -12.76
N GLU A 17 7.42 2.02 -12.26
CA GLU A 17 6.07 1.99 -12.84
C GLU A 17 5.16 3.08 -12.24
N VAL A 18 5.40 3.46 -10.99
CA VAL A 18 4.55 4.41 -10.26
C VAL A 18 4.97 5.86 -10.50
N LEU A 19 6.28 6.16 -10.49
CA LEU A 19 6.79 7.52 -10.62
C LEU A 19 6.29 8.23 -11.88
N PRO A 20 6.25 7.61 -13.08
CA PRO A 20 5.75 8.27 -14.29
C PRO A 20 4.31 8.80 -14.17
N LEU A 21 3.46 8.15 -13.37
CA LEU A 21 2.08 8.56 -13.14
C LEU A 21 1.98 9.81 -12.25
N LEU A 22 3.00 10.05 -11.43
CA LEU A 22 3.06 11.20 -10.52
C LEU A 22 3.82 12.37 -11.16
N THR A 23 4.84 12.07 -11.96
CA THR A 23 5.67 13.09 -12.63
C THR A 23 4.97 13.84 -13.75
N GLU A 24 3.80 13.35 -14.18
CA GLU A 24 2.85 14.13 -15.01
C GLU A 24 2.35 15.39 -14.28
N TYR A 25 2.29 15.37 -12.94
CA TYR A 25 1.69 16.43 -12.13
C TYR A 25 2.67 17.13 -11.18
N ILE A 26 3.72 16.43 -10.74
CA ILE A 26 4.68 16.91 -9.73
C ILE A 26 6.10 16.67 -10.26
N ASP A 27 6.96 17.69 -10.28
CA ASP A 27 8.35 17.49 -10.71
C ASP A 27 9.04 16.43 -9.84
N GLU A 28 9.77 15.51 -10.47
CA GLU A 28 10.41 14.37 -9.78
C GLU A 28 11.31 14.80 -8.61
N GLN A 29 11.98 15.96 -8.72
CA GLN A 29 12.81 16.52 -7.65
C GLN A 29 12.05 16.85 -6.36
N HIS A 30 10.72 16.97 -6.42
CA HIS A 30 9.85 17.21 -5.28
C HIS A 30 9.21 15.92 -4.73
N ILE A 31 9.53 14.77 -5.32
CA ILE A 31 9.03 13.46 -4.91
C ILE A 31 10.14 12.70 -4.19
N THR A 32 9.89 12.27 -2.97
CA THR A 32 10.81 11.39 -2.22
C THR A 32 10.11 10.09 -1.85
N HIS A 33 10.78 8.96 -2.03
CA HIS A 33 10.26 7.64 -1.63
C HIS A 33 10.95 7.12 -0.37
N HIS A 34 10.13 6.73 0.60
CA HIS A 34 10.52 6.06 1.83
C HIS A 34 9.82 4.71 1.91
N SER A 35 10.59 3.65 2.16
CA SER A 35 10.06 2.32 2.45
C SER A 35 10.49 1.93 3.85
N LEU A 36 9.54 1.49 4.68
CA LEU A 36 9.80 1.06 6.06
C LEU A 36 10.74 -0.15 6.09
N LEU A 37 10.46 -1.17 5.27
CA LEU A 37 11.17 -2.46 5.25
C LEU A 37 12.02 -2.67 3.99
N GLY A 38 11.89 -1.83 2.97
CA GLY A 38 12.42 -2.10 1.63
C GLY A 38 13.95 -2.20 1.52
N LYS A 39 14.69 -1.74 2.53
CA LYS A 39 16.16 -1.85 2.58
C LYS A 39 16.67 -2.89 3.59
N MET A 40 15.78 -3.48 4.40
CA MET A 40 16.15 -4.46 5.42
C MET A 40 16.33 -5.85 4.79
N SER A 41 17.25 -6.65 5.31
CA SER A 41 17.32 -8.07 4.95
C SER A 41 16.11 -8.83 5.49
N ARG A 42 15.78 -10.00 4.92
CA ARG A 42 14.70 -10.83 5.48
C ARG A 42 14.97 -11.18 6.94
N GLU A 43 16.22 -11.51 7.27
CA GLU A 43 16.65 -11.84 8.61
C GLU A 43 16.37 -10.69 9.59
N ASP A 44 16.72 -9.46 9.23
CA ASP A 44 16.48 -8.27 10.05
C ASP A 44 14.97 -7.98 10.18
N VAL A 45 14.20 -8.11 9.09
CA VAL A 45 12.74 -7.95 9.15
C VAL A 45 12.11 -8.98 10.08
N MET A 46 12.58 -10.23 10.05
CA MET A 46 12.05 -11.26 10.95
C MET A 46 12.53 -11.08 12.40
N ALA A 47 13.72 -10.50 12.62
CA ALA A 47 14.17 -10.17 13.97
C ALA A 47 13.32 -9.06 14.60
N ASP A 48 13.01 -8.00 13.84
CA ASP A 48 12.37 -6.80 14.38
C ASP A 48 10.84 -6.83 14.26
N TYR A 49 10.30 -7.41 13.18
CA TYR A 49 8.88 -7.33 12.81
C TYR A 49 8.17 -8.69 12.76
N ALA A 50 8.76 -9.78 13.26
CA ALA A 50 8.03 -11.05 13.37
C ALA A 50 6.72 -10.88 14.15
N VAL A 51 5.70 -11.62 13.69
CA VAL A 51 4.38 -11.69 14.32
C VAL A 51 4.50 -12.37 15.69
N GLU A 52 4.04 -11.71 16.73
CA GLU A 52 4.02 -12.25 18.10
C GLU A 52 2.60 -12.68 18.51
N PRO A 53 2.45 -13.50 19.57
CA PRO A 53 1.14 -13.85 20.09
C PRO A 53 0.31 -12.60 20.44
N GLY A 54 -0.84 -12.44 19.77
CA GLY A 54 -1.73 -11.28 19.92
C GLY A 54 -1.59 -10.24 18.80
N ASP A 55 -0.60 -10.37 17.93
CA ASP A 55 -0.46 -9.51 16.75
C ASP A 55 -1.37 -9.96 15.60
N ASP A 56 -1.79 -8.98 14.80
CA ASP A 56 -2.46 -9.24 13.54
C ASP A 56 -1.39 -9.38 12.45
N PRO A 57 -1.42 -10.43 11.62
CA PRO A 57 -0.47 -10.55 10.53
C PRO A 57 -0.76 -9.51 9.44
N LEU A 58 0.32 -8.91 8.91
CA LEU A 58 0.30 -8.02 7.76
C LEU A 58 1.18 -8.61 6.66
N LEU A 59 0.60 -8.77 5.48
CA LEU A 59 1.28 -9.28 4.29
C LEU A 59 2.07 -8.16 3.62
N THR A 60 3.34 -8.40 3.30
CA THR A 60 4.18 -7.45 2.56
C THR A 60 5.18 -8.16 1.66
N LEU A 61 5.60 -7.50 0.58
CA LEU A 61 6.67 -7.96 -0.30
C LEU A 61 8.01 -7.38 0.18
N LEU A 62 9.01 -8.22 0.40
CA LEU A 62 10.36 -7.79 0.79
C LEU A 62 11.28 -7.63 -0.42
N ASN A 63 12.50 -7.14 -0.20
CA ASN A 63 13.48 -6.86 -1.25
C ASN A 63 14.06 -8.11 -1.95
N ASP A 64 13.86 -9.28 -1.38
CA ASP A 64 14.14 -10.57 -1.99
C ASP A 64 13.02 -11.06 -2.91
N ASN A 65 12.01 -10.20 -3.18
CA ASN A 65 10.81 -10.50 -3.95
C ASN A 65 9.97 -11.66 -3.39
N GLN A 66 10.13 -11.96 -2.09
CA GLN A 66 9.37 -12.97 -1.40
C GLN A 66 8.42 -12.30 -0.40
N ILE A 67 7.23 -12.89 -0.28
CA ILE A 67 6.21 -12.41 0.65
C ILE A 67 6.63 -12.74 2.09
N ALA A 68 6.30 -11.85 3.02
CA ALA A 68 6.46 -12.06 4.45
C ALA A 68 5.20 -11.65 5.20
N HIS A 69 4.97 -12.31 6.34
CA HIS A 69 4.00 -11.88 7.33
C HIS A 69 4.75 -11.18 8.45
N VAL A 70 4.39 -9.93 8.70
CA VAL A 70 4.96 -9.09 9.75
C VAL A 70 3.87 -8.64 10.72
N SER A 71 4.27 -8.28 11.94
CA SER A 71 3.36 -7.73 12.95
C SER A 71 2.78 -6.41 12.47
N ARG A 72 1.46 -6.34 12.32
CA ARG A 72 0.74 -5.10 12.01
C ARG A 72 1.02 -4.03 13.05
N GLN A 73 1.03 -4.39 14.32
CA GLN A 73 1.19 -3.48 15.45
C GLN A 73 2.57 -2.80 15.42
N LYS A 74 3.63 -3.57 15.17
CA LYS A 74 4.99 -3.03 15.03
C LYS A 74 5.11 -2.14 13.79
N VAL A 75 4.54 -2.57 12.66
CA VAL A 75 4.51 -1.78 11.42
C VAL A 75 3.75 -0.46 11.62
N GLU A 76 2.56 -0.47 12.22
CA GLU A 76 1.76 0.74 12.48
C GLU A 76 2.51 1.72 13.37
N ARG A 77 3.14 1.24 14.46
CA ARG A 77 3.95 2.07 15.36
C ARG A 77 5.10 2.77 14.62
N ASP A 78 5.85 2.01 13.83
CA ASP A 78 7.07 2.52 13.20
C ASP A 78 6.73 3.38 11.97
N LEU A 79 5.64 3.06 11.24
CA LEU A 79 5.08 3.94 10.21
C LEU A 79 4.67 5.30 10.77
N GLN A 80 3.98 5.35 11.91
CA GLN A 80 3.60 6.63 12.52
C GLN A 80 4.83 7.47 12.84
N SER A 81 5.91 6.85 13.33
CA SER A 81 7.18 7.53 13.60
C SER A 81 7.78 8.11 12.31
N VAL A 82 7.72 7.37 11.20
CA VAL A 82 8.18 7.88 9.89
C VAL A 82 7.30 9.04 9.41
N VAL A 83 5.98 8.94 9.54
CA VAL A 83 5.05 10.02 9.19
C VAL A 83 5.37 11.29 9.99
N GLU A 84 5.64 11.18 11.28
CA GLU A 84 6.02 12.32 12.12
C GLU A 84 7.36 12.95 11.70
N VAL A 85 8.34 12.14 11.30
CA VAL A 85 9.62 12.66 10.78
C VAL A 85 9.39 13.43 9.47
N LEU A 86 8.64 12.87 8.53
CA LEU A 86 8.34 13.53 7.26
C LEU A 86 7.52 14.82 7.49
N ASP A 87 6.56 14.78 8.40
CA ASP A 87 5.73 15.93 8.74
C ASP A 87 6.56 17.07 9.35
N ASN A 88 7.55 16.75 10.19
CA ASN A 88 8.48 17.73 10.75
C ASN A 88 9.54 18.22 9.75
N GLN A 89 9.80 17.47 8.67
CA GLN A 89 10.64 17.91 7.56
C GLN A 89 9.93 18.92 6.64
N GLY A 90 8.61 19.10 6.83
CA GLY A 90 7.83 20.11 6.12
C GLY A 90 7.38 19.67 4.73
N TYR A 91 7.16 18.37 4.51
CA TYR A 91 6.50 17.90 3.29
C TYR A 91 5.06 18.44 3.24
N ASP A 92 4.60 18.84 2.05
CA ASP A 92 3.22 19.31 1.88
C ASP A 92 2.23 18.13 1.91
N VAL A 93 2.64 17.02 1.29
CA VAL A 93 1.83 15.80 1.13
C VAL A 93 2.64 14.57 1.49
N ILE A 94 2.05 13.68 2.27
CA ILE A 94 2.57 12.33 2.53
C ILE A 94 1.53 11.34 2.01
N ILE A 95 1.91 10.47 1.06
CA ILE A 95 1.04 9.41 0.57
C ILE A 95 1.48 8.05 1.12
N LEU A 96 0.63 7.42 1.92
CA LEU A 96 0.85 6.06 2.42
C LEU A 96 0.33 5.05 1.38
N MET A 97 1.22 4.58 0.52
CA MET A 97 0.89 3.57 -0.49
C MET A 97 0.89 2.17 0.13
N SER A 98 -0.29 1.77 0.63
CA SER A 98 -0.54 0.46 1.23
C SER A 98 -1.85 -0.13 0.74
N THR A 99 -1.87 -1.45 0.52
CA THR A 99 -3.10 -2.23 0.29
C THR A 99 -3.74 -2.69 1.59
N ALA A 100 -3.00 -2.65 2.70
CA ALA A 100 -3.50 -2.98 4.02
C ALA A 100 -4.17 -1.76 4.67
N ALA A 101 -5.26 -1.97 5.39
CA ALA A 101 -5.86 -0.93 6.23
C ALA A 101 -4.95 -0.67 7.43
N ILE A 102 -4.21 0.45 7.40
CA ILE A 102 -3.34 0.90 8.50
C ILE A 102 -4.18 1.82 9.38
N LYS A 103 -4.25 1.52 10.68
CA LYS A 103 -5.08 2.30 11.61
C LYS A 103 -4.30 3.48 12.18
N SER A 104 -5.04 4.54 12.53
CA SER A 104 -4.57 5.59 13.43
C SER A 104 -3.33 6.38 12.99
N MET A 105 -3.09 6.50 11.68
CA MET A 105 -2.02 7.39 11.17
C MET A 105 -2.46 8.85 11.25
N ALA A 106 -1.56 9.71 11.69
CA ALA A 106 -1.81 11.15 11.78
C ALA A 106 -0.57 11.97 11.43
N ALA A 107 -0.78 13.02 10.62
CA ALA A 107 0.16 14.10 10.40
C ALA A 107 -0.42 15.40 10.97
N ARG A 108 0.42 16.35 11.39
CA ARG A 108 0.00 17.63 11.99
C ARG A 108 -0.04 18.76 10.97
N ASN A 109 0.95 18.81 10.08
CA ASN A 109 1.13 19.91 9.13
C ASN A 109 0.83 19.46 7.68
N SER A 110 1.25 18.25 7.34
CA SER A 110 1.15 17.65 6.01
C SER A 110 -0.25 17.10 5.74
N ILE A 111 -0.65 17.07 4.48
CA ILE A 111 -1.80 16.27 4.06
C ILE A 111 -1.38 14.80 4.00
N LEU A 112 -1.95 13.97 4.88
CA LEU A 112 -1.78 12.52 4.83
C LEU A 112 -2.82 11.89 3.90
N LEU A 113 -2.37 11.39 2.75
CA LEU A 113 -3.19 10.69 1.77
C LEU A 113 -3.08 9.18 1.94
N GLU A 114 -4.23 8.53 2.08
CA GLU A 114 -4.35 7.08 2.17
C GLU A 114 -5.23 6.59 1.01
N PRO A 115 -4.66 5.93 -0.03
CA PRO A 115 -5.42 5.49 -1.20
C PRO A 115 -6.61 4.60 -0.84
N LEU A 116 -6.51 3.80 0.23
CA LEU A 116 -7.60 2.95 0.69
C LEU A 116 -8.85 3.74 1.16
N ARG A 117 -8.69 4.99 1.58
CA ARG A 117 -9.82 5.85 1.98
C ARG A 117 -10.46 6.59 0.80
N ILE A 118 -9.78 6.64 -0.34
CA ILE A 118 -10.19 7.38 -1.53
C ILE A 118 -10.75 6.44 -2.59
N ILE A 119 -10.04 5.35 -2.89
CA ILE A 119 -10.33 4.48 -4.03
C ILE A 119 -11.68 3.74 -3.89
N PRO A 120 -12.00 3.04 -2.78
CA PRO A 120 -13.26 2.32 -2.67
C PRO A 120 -14.52 3.20 -2.87
N PRO A 121 -14.69 4.35 -2.19
CA PRO A 121 -15.86 5.19 -2.41
C PRO A 121 -15.88 5.84 -3.80
N LEU A 122 -14.71 6.16 -4.38
CA LEU A 122 -14.62 6.68 -5.75
C LEU A 122 -15.08 5.63 -6.77
N VAL A 123 -14.63 4.38 -6.65
CA VAL A 123 -15.09 3.30 -7.53
C VAL A 123 -16.59 3.07 -7.33
N ALA A 124 -17.07 3.07 -6.08
CA ALA A 124 -18.49 2.91 -5.79
C ALA A 124 -19.39 3.96 -6.46
N SER A 125 -18.90 5.20 -6.61
CA SER A 125 -19.66 6.26 -7.28
C SER A 125 -19.61 6.17 -8.81
N ILE A 126 -18.54 5.61 -9.38
CA ILE A 126 -18.36 5.50 -10.84
C ILE A 126 -19.13 4.30 -11.40
N VAL A 127 -19.13 3.17 -10.70
CA VAL A 127 -19.64 1.91 -11.26
C VAL A 127 -21.16 1.82 -11.26
N ASP A 128 -21.87 2.70 -10.54
CA ASP A 128 -23.34 2.83 -10.57
C ASP A 128 -24.10 1.48 -10.57
N GLY A 129 -23.76 0.61 -9.62
CA GLY A 129 -24.38 -0.71 -9.47
C GLY A 129 -23.93 -1.79 -10.46
N HIS A 130 -23.00 -1.50 -11.38
CA HIS A 130 -22.41 -2.51 -12.26
C HIS A 130 -21.45 -3.44 -11.50
N GLN A 131 -21.29 -4.65 -12.04
CA GLN A 131 -20.42 -5.67 -11.50
C GLN A 131 -18.94 -5.28 -11.68
N VAL A 132 -18.20 -5.19 -10.57
CA VAL A 132 -16.76 -4.93 -10.57
C VAL A 132 -16.00 -6.24 -10.57
N GLY A 133 -14.95 -6.33 -11.40
CA GLY A 133 -13.94 -7.39 -11.35
C GLY A 133 -12.68 -6.89 -10.64
N VAL A 134 -12.08 -7.73 -9.79
CA VAL A 134 -10.87 -7.40 -9.03
C VAL A 134 -9.83 -8.51 -9.18
N ILE A 135 -8.68 -8.17 -9.74
CA ILE A 135 -7.51 -9.06 -9.81
C ILE A 135 -6.72 -8.92 -8.51
N VAL A 136 -6.44 -10.05 -7.85
CA VAL A 136 -5.76 -10.12 -6.55
C VAL A 136 -4.45 -10.89 -6.72
N PRO A 137 -3.32 -10.39 -6.20
CA PRO A 137 -2.01 -10.99 -6.52
C PRO A 137 -1.77 -12.34 -5.84
N VAL A 138 -2.39 -12.57 -4.68
CA VAL A 138 -2.32 -13.83 -3.92
C VAL A 138 -3.61 -14.05 -3.14
N ALA A 139 -3.95 -15.31 -2.87
CA ALA A 139 -5.21 -15.69 -2.24
C ALA A 139 -5.37 -15.16 -0.81
N GLU A 140 -4.26 -14.98 -0.08
CA GLU A 140 -4.22 -14.46 1.29
C GLU A 140 -4.79 -13.04 1.41
N LEU A 141 -4.85 -12.29 0.30
CA LEU A 141 -5.42 -10.95 0.26
C LEU A 141 -6.93 -10.92 -0.02
N LEU A 142 -7.57 -12.04 -0.38
CA LEU A 142 -8.99 -12.06 -0.75
C LEU A 142 -9.89 -11.51 0.35
N ALA A 143 -9.72 -11.96 1.59
CA ALA A 143 -10.52 -11.46 2.73
C ALA A 143 -10.34 -9.95 2.96
N ALA A 144 -9.13 -9.42 2.74
CA ALA A 144 -8.87 -7.99 2.83
C ALA A 144 -9.54 -7.22 1.66
N GLN A 145 -9.57 -7.81 0.46
CA GLN A 145 -10.25 -7.22 -0.70
C GLN A 145 -11.77 -7.23 -0.53
N GLU A 146 -12.37 -8.32 -0.02
CA GLU A 146 -13.80 -8.38 0.31
C GLU A 146 -14.18 -7.25 1.27
N LYS A 147 -13.40 -7.06 2.34
CA LYS A 147 -13.60 -5.97 3.29
C LYS A 147 -13.42 -4.58 2.65
N LYS A 148 -12.42 -4.40 1.77
CA LYS A 148 -12.17 -3.14 1.05
C LYS A 148 -13.38 -2.75 0.19
N TRP A 149 -13.97 -3.71 -0.50
CA TRP A 149 -14.99 -3.46 -1.52
C TRP A 149 -16.43 -3.59 -1.01
N GLN A 150 -16.64 -3.78 0.29
CA GLN A 150 -17.97 -3.85 0.92
C GLN A 150 -18.87 -2.61 0.67
N VAL A 151 -18.27 -1.49 0.22
CA VAL A 151 -19.00 -0.26 -0.12
C VAL A 151 -19.73 -0.32 -1.45
N LEU A 152 -19.44 -1.32 -2.28
CA LEU A 152 -20.10 -1.52 -3.57
C LEU A 152 -21.49 -2.12 -3.39
N GLN A 153 -22.42 -1.71 -4.25
CA GLN A 153 -23.78 -2.25 -4.26
C GLN A 153 -23.81 -3.73 -4.70
N MET A 154 -22.99 -4.08 -5.69
CA MET A 154 -22.79 -5.45 -6.16
C MET A 154 -21.44 -5.97 -5.63
N PRO A 155 -21.40 -7.13 -4.95
CA PRO A 155 -20.15 -7.72 -4.50
C PRO A 155 -19.23 -8.02 -5.68
N PRO A 156 -17.92 -7.68 -5.64
CA PRO A 156 -17.03 -7.98 -6.75
C PRO A 156 -16.89 -9.46 -7.08
N VAL A 157 -16.47 -9.73 -8.31
CA VAL A 157 -15.89 -11.03 -8.68
C VAL A 157 -14.37 -10.93 -8.64
N TYR A 158 -13.72 -11.99 -8.17
CA TYR A 158 -12.29 -12.00 -7.93
C TYR A 158 -11.59 -13.03 -8.81
N SER A 159 -10.40 -12.67 -9.27
CA SER A 159 -9.50 -13.57 -9.98
C SER A 159 -8.07 -13.39 -9.48
N LEU A 160 -7.23 -14.41 -9.65
CA LEU A 160 -5.85 -14.41 -9.16
C LEU A 160 -4.86 -14.28 -10.31
N ALA A 161 -4.02 -13.25 -10.27
CA ALA A 161 -2.86 -13.13 -11.14
C ALA A 161 -1.72 -12.43 -10.40
N ASN A 162 -0.59 -13.12 -10.25
CA ASN A 162 0.55 -12.62 -9.49
C ASN A 162 1.50 -11.81 -10.39
N PRO A 163 1.75 -10.52 -10.12
CA PRO A 163 2.58 -9.68 -10.99
C PRO A 163 4.10 -9.96 -10.87
N VAL A 164 4.54 -10.76 -9.89
CA VAL A 164 5.96 -11.05 -9.63
C VAL A 164 6.34 -12.45 -10.12
N HIS A 165 5.51 -13.44 -9.78
CA HIS A 165 5.78 -14.86 -10.03
C HIS A 165 4.83 -15.50 -11.06
N GLY A 166 3.82 -14.75 -11.53
CA GLY A 166 2.86 -15.20 -12.52
C GLY A 166 3.30 -14.94 -13.96
N SER A 167 2.57 -15.53 -14.90
CA SER A 167 2.76 -15.32 -16.33
C SER A 167 1.78 -14.29 -16.90
N GLU A 168 2.12 -13.71 -18.04
CA GLU A 168 1.22 -12.84 -18.81
C GLU A 168 -0.09 -13.56 -19.17
N GLN A 169 -0.02 -14.84 -19.55
CA GLN A 169 -1.21 -15.63 -19.88
C GLN A 169 -2.15 -15.76 -18.67
N GLN A 170 -1.61 -15.97 -17.46
CA GLN A 170 -2.41 -16.01 -16.24
C GLN A 170 -3.12 -14.68 -15.98
N LEU A 171 -2.51 -13.54 -16.35
CA LEU A 171 -3.15 -12.23 -16.24
C LEU A 171 -4.25 -12.04 -17.31
N ILE A 172 -4.05 -12.54 -18.53
CA ILE A 172 -5.04 -12.46 -19.61
C ILE A 172 -6.27 -13.34 -19.31
N ASP A 173 -6.05 -14.51 -18.71
CA ASP A 173 -7.11 -15.46 -18.38
C ASP A 173 -7.91 -15.06 -17.13
N ALA A 174 -7.40 -14.12 -16.33
CA ALA A 174 -7.96 -13.71 -15.04
C ALA A 174 -9.15 -12.76 -15.16
#